data_AF-A0A820FH45-F1
#
_entry.id   AF-A0A820FH45-F1
#
_cell.length_a   1.000
_cell.length_b   1.000
_cell.length_c   1.000
_cell.angle_alpha   90.00
_cell.angle_beta   90.00
_cell.angle_gamma   90.00
#
_symmetry.space_group_name_H-M   'P 1'
#
loop_
_entity.id
_entity.type
_entity.pdbx_description
1 polymer ?
#
loop_
_entity_poly.entity_id
_entity_poly.type
_entity_poly.pdbx_seq_one_letter_code
_entity_poly.pdbx_strand_id
1 'polypeptide(L)'
;KLIEDQNLTEGLPVLPSPYVNLTQRQINSYSHKQRMDEAFRTYFHRAYFKQYKDTHDIIVFHANVLRYFICKVMQFPIEFWLNIELNHGSITHITVLSNGNVILQKVGDSGFIPSNKLTV
;
A
#
# COMPACT_ATOMS: atom_id res chain seq x y z
N LYS A 1 -1.62 8.88 -18.29
CA LYS A 1 -0.20 8.73 -18.68
C LYS A 1 0.42 7.74 -17.72
N LEU A 2 1.11 6.69 -18.21
CA LEU A 2 1.84 5.78 -17.34
C LEU A 2 3.08 6.51 -16.80
N ILE A 3 3.31 6.45 -15.49
CA ILE A 3 4.46 7.03 -14.81
C ILE A 3 5.10 5.92 -14.01
N GLU A 4 6.37 5.65 -14.26
CA GLU A 4 7.16 4.69 -13.48
C GLU A 4 7.74 5.39 -12.26
N ASP A 5 7.60 4.76 -11.10
CA ASP A 5 8.21 5.23 -9.86
C ASP A 5 9.00 4.09 -9.20
N GLN A 6 10.32 4.25 -9.13
CA GLN A 6 11.21 3.30 -8.46
C GLN A 6 10.89 3.19 -6.96
N ASN A 7 10.28 4.23 -6.40
CA ASN A 7 9.85 4.26 -5.01
C ASN A 7 8.68 3.33 -4.70
N LEU A 8 8.08 2.70 -5.70
CA LEU A 8 7.04 1.68 -5.56
C LEU A 8 7.53 0.23 -5.68
N THR A 9 8.82 0.00 -5.95
CA THR A 9 9.39 -1.36 -6.04
C THR A 9 9.17 -2.16 -4.75
N GLU A 10 9.10 -3.48 -4.82
CA GLU A 10 8.92 -4.37 -3.65
C GLU A 10 9.99 -4.12 -2.58
N GLY A 11 9.65 -4.35 -1.32
CA GLY A 11 10.56 -4.11 -0.21
C GLY A 11 10.04 -4.64 1.11
N LEU A 12 10.82 -4.43 2.16
CA LEU A 12 10.45 -4.79 3.52
C LEU A 12 10.40 -3.52 4.36
N PRO A 13 9.21 -3.10 4.83
CA PRO A 13 9.06 -1.83 5.51
C PRO A 13 9.67 -1.88 6.91
N VAL A 14 9.18 -2.80 7.75
CA VAL A 14 9.58 -2.97 9.14
C VAL A 14 9.48 -4.44 9.52
N LEU A 15 10.07 -4.82 10.65
CA LEU A 15 9.84 -6.15 11.20
C LEU A 15 8.37 -6.30 11.62
N PRO A 16 7.69 -7.37 11.20
CA PRO A 16 6.28 -7.59 11.49
C PRO A 16 6.03 -7.99 12.95
N SER A 17 4.81 -7.73 13.43
CA SER A 17 4.26 -8.22 14.69
C SER A 17 2.88 -8.85 14.43
N PRO A 18 2.61 -10.11 14.82
CA PRO A 18 3.51 -11.03 15.53
C PRO A 18 4.75 -11.39 14.70
N TYR A 19 5.83 -11.76 15.40
CA TYR A 19 7.09 -12.11 14.74
C TYR A 19 6.90 -13.34 13.85
N VAL A 20 7.38 -13.24 12.61
CA VAL A 20 7.48 -14.35 11.67
C VAL A 20 8.95 -14.57 11.37
N ASN A 21 9.37 -15.83 11.20
CA ASN A 21 10.74 -16.19 10.84
C ASN A 21 11.07 -15.70 9.42
N LEU A 22 11.40 -14.40 9.31
CA LEU A 22 11.93 -13.81 8.10
C LEU A 22 13.40 -14.21 7.97
N THR A 23 13.81 -14.74 6.81
CA THR A 23 15.20 -15.15 6.58
C THR A 23 16.16 -13.97 6.82
N GLN A 24 17.30 -14.23 7.47
CA GLN A 24 18.34 -13.26 7.85
C GLN A 24 18.83 -12.33 6.71
N ARG A 25 18.62 -12.69 5.44
CA ARG A 25 19.02 -11.92 4.24
C ARG A 25 18.22 -10.62 4.03
N GLN A 26 17.25 -10.32 4.88
CA GLN A 26 16.25 -9.27 4.71
C GLN A 26 16.47 -8.02 5.60
N ILE A 27 17.63 -7.89 6.24
CA ILE A 27 17.92 -6.87 7.27
C ILE A 27 18.09 -5.44 6.71
N ASN A 28 18.10 -5.24 5.38
CA ASN A 28 18.09 -3.89 4.79
C ASN A 28 16.69 -3.24 4.79
N SER A 29 15.92 -3.35 5.87
CA SER A 29 14.58 -2.74 5.97
C SER A 29 14.63 -1.21 5.93
N TYR A 30 15.72 -0.60 6.42
CA TYR A 30 15.81 0.84 6.54
C TYR A 30 15.76 1.57 5.18
N SER A 31 16.51 1.11 4.18
CA SER A 31 16.52 1.72 2.85
C SER A 31 15.20 1.51 2.12
N HIS A 32 14.61 0.31 2.23
CA HIS A 32 13.29 0.02 1.69
C HIS A 32 12.22 0.93 2.31
N LYS A 33 12.21 1.04 3.64
CA LYS A 33 11.28 1.90 4.38
C LYS A 33 11.38 3.35 3.95
N GLN A 34 12.59 3.89 3.86
CA GLN A 34 12.79 5.30 3.47
C GLN A 34 12.18 5.58 2.10
N ARG A 35 12.42 4.69 1.14
CA ARG A 35 11.87 4.77 -0.21
C ARG A 35 10.33 4.67 -0.21
N MET A 36 9.78 3.70 0.53
CA MET A 36 8.34 3.53 0.68
C MET A 36 7.70 4.76 1.37
N ASP A 37 8.37 5.36 2.35
CA ASP A 37 7.91 6.57 3.04
C ASP A 37 7.87 7.80 2.13
N GLU A 38 8.78 7.88 1.17
CA GLU A 38 8.78 8.92 0.13
C GLU A 38 7.60 8.73 -0.82
N ALA A 39 7.43 7.52 -1.38
CA ALA A 39 6.26 7.20 -2.20
C ALA A 39 4.94 7.44 -1.47
N PHE A 40 4.84 7.06 -0.20
CA PHE A 40 3.64 7.30 0.61
C PHE A 40 3.27 8.78 0.64
N ARG A 41 4.25 9.67 0.84
CA ARG A 41 4.03 11.13 0.86
C ARG A 41 3.62 11.67 -0.50
N THR A 42 4.10 11.06 -1.59
CA THR A 42 3.76 11.43 -2.96
C THR A 42 2.33 11.05 -3.33
N TYR A 43 1.85 9.87 -2.90
CA TYR A 43 0.58 9.33 -3.38
C TYR A 43 -0.58 9.42 -2.39
N PHE A 44 -0.29 9.47 -1.08
CA PHE A 44 -1.31 9.54 -0.03
C PHE A 44 -1.23 10.88 0.67
N HIS A 45 -1.86 11.88 0.06
CA HIS A 45 -2.00 13.20 0.65
C HIS A 45 -3.38 13.79 0.36
N ARG A 46 -3.78 14.75 1.20
CA ARG A 46 -4.99 15.54 0.95
C ARG A 46 -4.87 16.29 -0.38
N ALA A 47 -5.99 16.44 -1.08
CA ALA A 47 -6.10 17.26 -2.29
C ALA A 47 -5.42 18.63 -2.13
N TYR A 48 -4.72 19.08 -3.19
CA TYR A 48 -4.13 20.42 -3.21
C TYR A 48 -5.21 21.50 -3.21
N PHE A 49 -4.89 22.69 -2.69
CA PHE A 49 -5.83 23.82 -2.65
C PHE A 49 -6.42 24.20 -4.03
N LYS A 50 -5.68 23.93 -5.11
CA LYS A 50 -6.07 24.21 -6.50
C LYS A 50 -6.83 23.05 -7.18
N GLN A 51 -7.09 21.96 -6.47
CA GLN A 51 -7.82 20.82 -6.99
C GLN A 51 -9.32 21.00 -6.71
N TYR A 52 -10.07 21.38 -7.75
CA TYR A 52 -11.51 21.68 -7.66
C TYR A 52 -12.42 20.49 -7.99
N LYS A 53 -11.85 19.36 -8.42
CA LYS A 53 -12.57 18.15 -8.80
C LYS A 53 -11.92 16.93 -8.17
N ASP A 54 -12.73 15.92 -7.93
CA ASP A 54 -12.25 14.61 -7.48
C ASP A 54 -11.33 14.01 -8.53
N THR A 55 -10.24 13.40 -8.07
CA THR A 55 -9.29 12.67 -8.89
C THR A 55 -9.38 11.18 -8.58
N HIS A 56 -9.10 10.35 -9.58
CA HIS A 56 -9.09 8.90 -9.47
C HIS A 56 -7.74 8.42 -9.98
N ASP A 57 -6.85 8.09 -9.04
CA ASP A 57 -5.50 7.64 -9.34
C ASP A 57 -5.43 6.11 -9.25
N ILE A 58 -4.94 5.48 -10.32
CA ILE A 58 -4.67 4.04 -10.35
C ILE A 58 -3.17 3.86 -10.17
N ILE A 59 -2.78 3.16 -9.11
CA ILE A 59 -1.39 2.88 -8.80
C ILE A 59 -1.22 1.37 -8.71
N VAL A 60 -0.22 0.84 -9.42
CA VAL A 60 0.12 -0.57 -9.39
C VAL A 60 1.23 -0.76 -8.37
N PHE A 61 0.95 -1.55 -7.33
CA PHE A 61 1.88 -1.80 -6.23
C PHE A 61 2.33 -3.26 -6.19
N HIS A 62 3.37 -3.46 -5.40
CA HIS A 62 3.77 -4.72 -4.83
C HIS A 62 3.09 -4.98 -3.48
N ALA A 63 3.03 -6.24 -3.03
CA ALA A 63 2.19 -6.62 -1.88
C ALA A 63 2.66 -5.97 -0.57
N ASN A 64 3.96 -5.99 -0.24
CA ASN A 64 4.43 -5.45 1.03
C ASN A 64 4.34 -3.91 1.06
N VAL A 65 4.49 -3.28 -0.10
CA VAL A 65 4.29 -1.83 -0.28
C VAL A 65 2.85 -1.44 0.03
N LEU A 66 1.88 -2.11 -0.59
CA LEU A 66 0.47 -1.82 -0.35
C LEU A 66 0.05 -2.11 1.09
N ARG A 67 0.49 -3.24 1.67
CA ARG A 67 0.26 -3.59 3.08
C ARG A 67 0.77 -2.49 4.03
N TYR A 68 1.99 -2.02 3.81
CA TYR A 68 2.57 -0.93 4.58
C TYR A 68 1.76 0.36 4.45
N PHE A 69 1.33 0.70 3.24
CA PHE A 69 0.55 1.90 2.97
C PHE A 69 -0.84 1.85 3.59
N ILE A 70 -1.49 0.68 3.59
CA ILE A 70 -2.75 0.47 4.31
C ILE A 70 -2.55 0.76 5.80
N CYS A 71 -1.51 0.21 6.43
CA CYS A 71 -1.22 0.51 7.83
C CYS A 71 -1.03 2.01 8.07
N LYS A 72 -0.23 2.69 7.23
CA LYS A 72 0.02 4.12 7.39
C LYS A 72 -1.21 4.99 7.18
N VAL A 73 -2.00 4.72 6.14
CA VAL A 73 -3.15 5.55 5.78
C VAL A 73 -4.27 5.42 6.82
N MET A 74 -4.42 4.23 7.41
CA MET A 74 -5.36 3.94 8.48
C MET A 74 -4.81 4.22 9.88
N GLN A 75 -3.56 4.66 9.99
CA GLN A 75 -2.87 4.92 11.25
C GLN A 75 -2.83 3.67 12.16
N PHE A 76 -2.80 2.49 11.56
CA PHE A 76 -2.56 1.23 12.28
C PHE A 76 -1.08 1.08 12.63
N PRO A 77 -0.74 0.25 13.63
CA PRO A 77 0.62 -0.18 13.87
C PRO A 77 1.23 -0.71 12.56
N ILE A 78 2.35 -0.13 12.15
CA ILE A 78 2.97 -0.45 10.86
C ILE A 78 3.55 -1.86 10.82
N GLU A 79 3.80 -2.46 11.98
CA GLU A 79 4.25 -3.82 12.19
C GLU A 79 3.17 -4.84 11.80
N PHE A 80 1.90 -4.44 11.68
CA PHE A 80 0.80 -5.33 11.33
C PHE A 80 0.65 -5.57 9.81
N TRP A 81 1.58 -5.06 9.01
CA TRP A 81 1.52 -5.15 7.55
C TRP A 81 1.38 -6.60 7.03
N LEU A 82 2.00 -7.58 7.69
CA LEU A 82 1.85 -9.00 7.31
C LEU A 82 0.51 -9.64 7.69
N ASN A 83 -0.32 -8.96 8.49
CA ASN A 83 -1.65 -9.45 8.84
C ASN A 83 -2.69 -9.18 7.74
N ILE A 84 -2.26 -8.62 6.60
CA ILE A 84 -3.12 -8.26 5.47
C ILE A 84 -2.75 -9.16 4.28
N GLU A 85 -3.66 -10.02 3.87
CA GLU A 85 -3.50 -10.88 2.68
C GLU A 85 -4.05 -10.18 1.44
N LEU A 86 -3.37 -10.33 0.29
CA LEU A 86 -3.73 -9.68 -0.97
C LEU A 86 -3.54 -10.69 -2.10
N ASN A 87 -4.59 -10.93 -2.89
CA ASN A 87 -4.49 -11.76 -4.09
C ASN A 87 -3.74 -11.01 -5.20
N HIS A 88 -3.11 -11.76 -6.11
CA HIS A 88 -2.53 -11.22 -7.33
C HIS A 88 -3.60 -10.50 -8.16
N GLY A 89 -3.29 -9.27 -8.59
CA GLY A 89 -4.20 -8.45 -9.38
C GLY A 89 -5.43 -7.95 -8.60
N SER A 90 -5.45 -8.09 -7.27
CA SER A 90 -6.52 -7.55 -6.44
C SER A 90 -6.53 -6.03 -6.38
N ILE A 91 -7.69 -5.45 -6.08
CA ILE A 91 -7.93 -4.01 -6.00
C ILE A 91 -8.17 -3.60 -4.55
N THR A 92 -7.42 -2.60 -4.09
CA THR A 92 -7.65 -1.91 -2.82
C THR A 92 -8.10 -0.49 -3.13
N HIS A 93 -9.25 -0.08 -2.58
CA HIS A 93 -9.85 1.23 -2.85
C HIS A 93 -9.78 2.10 -1.59
N ILE A 94 -9.06 3.20 -1.70
CA ILE A 94 -8.84 4.19 -0.64
C ILE A 94 -9.33 5.56 -1.14
N THR A 95 -10.14 6.23 -0.34
CA THR A 95 -10.55 7.62 -0.57
C THR A 95 -9.87 8.52 0.45
N VAL A 96 -9.16 9.56 -0.01
CA VAL A 96 -8.62 10.63 0.85
C VAL A 96 -9.46 11.88 0.66
N LEU A 97 -10.18 12.28 1.70
CA LEU A 97 -11.08 13.44 1.68
C LEU A 97 -10.31 14.75 1.81
N SER A 98 -10.92 15.83 1.32
CA SER A 98 -10.36 17.19 1.38
C SER A 98 -10.20 17.73 2.81
N ASN A 99 -10.77 17.10 3.82
CA ASN A 99 -10.51 17.43 5.23
C ASN A 99 -9.36 16.61 5.84
N GLY A 100 -8.80 15.65 5.11
CA GLY A 100 -7.74 14.74 5.57
C GLY A 100 -8.24 13.42 6.13
N ASN A 101 -9.56 13.20 6.23
CA ASN A 101 -10.10 11.90 6.59
C ASN A 101 -9.85 10.88 5.47
N VAL A 102 -9.63 9.63 5.87
CA VAL A 102 -9.36 8.53 4.96
C VAL A 102 -10.45 7.47 5.11
N ILE A 103 -10.92 6.94 3.99
CA ILE A 103 -11.86 5.82 3.94
C ILE A 103 -11.20 4.68 3.18
N LEU A 104 -10.96 3.55 3.86
CA LEU A 104 -10.55 2.30 3.23
C LEU A 104 -11.80 1.50 2.87
N GLN A 105 -12.21 1.57 1.61
CA GLN A 105 -13.50 1.02 1.15
C GLN A 105 -13.41 -0.47 0.82
N LYS A 106 -12.29 -0.89 0.23
CA LYS A 106 -12.02 -2.28 -0.18
C LYS A 106 -10.56 -2.60 0.05
N VAL A 107 -10.28 -3.82 0.48
CA VAL A 107 -8.92 -4.36 0.63
C VAL A 107 -8.86 -5.68 -0.12
N GLY A 108 -7.91 -5.81 -1.05
CA GLY A 108 -7.68 -7.07 -1.75
C GLY A 108 -8.89 -7.60 -2.54
N ASP A 109 -9.77 -6.72 -3.04
CA ASP A 109 -10.94 -7.12 -3.79
C ASP A 109 -10.51 -7.84 -5.07
N SER A 110 -10.96 -9.07 -5.19
CA SER A 110 -10.66 -9.98 -6.28
C SER A 110 -11.91 -10.77 -6.68
N GLY A 111 -13.10 -10.30 -6.28
CA GLY A 111 -14.38 -10.94 -6.61
C GLY A 111 -14.70 -10.97 -8.11
N PHE A 112 -14.00 -10.14 -8.90
CA PHE A 112 -14.06 -10.14 -10.36
C PHE A 112 -13.17 -11.22 -11.00
N ILE A 113 -12.29 -11.87 -10.25
CA ILE A 113 -11.41 -12.94 -10.75
C ILE A 113 -12.12 -14.28 -10.54
N PRO A 114 -12.26 -15.13 -11.58
CA PRO A 114 -12.80 -16.47 -11.42
C PRO A 114 -12.03 -17.27 -10.37
N SER A 115 -12.74 -18.04 -9.54
CA SER A 115 -12.12 -18.76 -8.41
C SER A 115 -10.98 -19.69 -8.80
N ASN A 116 -11.04 -20.30 -9.99
CA ASN A 116 -9.99 -21.17 -10.54
C ASN A 116 -8.77 -20.41 -11.11
N LYS A 117 -8.73 -19.08 -10.98
CA LYS A 117 -7.63 -18.21 -11.41
C LYS A 117 -7.05 -17.37 -10.27
N LEU A 118 -7.57 -17.48 -9.06
CA LEU A 118 -7.06 -16.78 -7.90
C LEU A 118 -5.71 -17.35 -7.44
N THR A 119 -4.75 -16.46 -7.19
CA THR A 119 -3.43 -16.79 -6.64
C THR A 119 -3.01 -15.72 -5.63
N VAL A 120 -2.22 -16.11 -4.62
CA VAL A 120 -1.63 -15.26 -3.57
C VAL A 120 -0.13 -15.16 -3.69
#